data_AF-A0A9P5ZP05-F1
#
_entry.id   AF-A0A9P5ZP05-F1
#
_cell.length_a   1.000
_cell.length_b   1.000
_cell.length_c   1.000
_cell.angle_alpha   90.00
_cell.angle_beta   90.00
_cell.angle_gamma   90.00
#
_symmetry.space_group_name_H-M   'P 1'
#
loop_
_entity.id
_entity.type
_entity.pdbx_description
1 polymer ?
#
loop_
_entity_poly.entity_id
_entity_poly.type
_entity_poly.pdbx_seq_one_letter_code
_entity_poly.pdbx_strand_id
1 'polypeptide(L)'
;IAIDKGCALLKHIVKQGHWPAWEPTTRIIVDSYHYINHQVTDHLCWTWCNPAPLNGDSPNLVVVDEDKKGKPYYKRAFNTQVSDYTTYC
;
A
#
# COMPACT_ATOMS: atom_id res chain seq x y z
N ILE A 1 4.87 4.73 2.54
CA ILE A 1 3.98 3.90 1.69
C ILE A 1 2.60 4.55 1.69
N ALA A 2 2.05 4.89 0.51
CA ALA A 2 0.70 5.44 0.38
C ALA A 2 -0.19 4.38 -0.29
N ILE A 3 -0.93 3.63 0.52
CA ILE A 3 -1.62 2.39 0.12
C ILE A 3 -2.84 2.70 -0.74
N ASP A 4 -3.67 3.63 -0.30
CA ASP A 4 -4.93 3.97 -0.99
C ASP A 4 -4.72 4.99 -2.13
N LYS A 5 -3.57 5.68 -2.13
CA LYS A 5 -3.23 6.73 -3.11
C LYS A 5 -2.05 6.36 -4.02
N GLY A 6 -1.51 5.15 -3.90
CA GLY A 6 -0.38 4.69 -4.70
C GLY A 6 -0.69 4.74 -6.20
N CYS A 7 -1.91 4.37 -6.61
CA CYS A 7 -2.36 4.48 -7.99
C CYS A 7 -2.44 5.93 -8.49
N ALA A 8 -2.84 6.88 -7.62
CA ALA A 8 -2.99 8.27 -7.98
C ALA A 8 -1.61 8.92 -8.14
N LEU A 9 -0.66 8.54 -7.29
CA LEU A 9 0.75 8.90 -7.43
C LEU A 9 1.32 8.36 -8.75
N LEU A 10 1.11 7.07 -9.05
CA LEU A 10 1.53 6.46 -10.32
C LEU A 10 0.97 7.22 -11.52
N LYS A 11 -0.34 7.49 -11.54
CA LYS A 11 -0.99 8.28 -12.62
C LYS A 11 -0.35 9.64 -12.78
N HIS A 12 -0.06 10.31 -11.68
CA HIS A 12 0.58 11.62 -11.70
C HIS A 12 1.99 11.54 -12.29
N ILE A 13 2.82 10.61 -11.81
CA ILE A 13 4.21 10.42 -12.26
C ILE A 13 4.26 10.04 -13.74
N VAL A 14 3.40 9.12 -14.19
CA VAL A 14 3.29 8.74 -15.61
C VAL A 14 2.86 9.94 -16.46
N LYS A 15 1.89 10.73 -16.00
CA LYS A 15 1.45 11.95 -16.71
C LYS A 15 2.57 13.00 -16.83
N GLN A 16 3.48 13.08 -15.86
CA GLN A 16 4.66 13.94 -15.91
C GLN A 16 5.82 13.34 -16.73
N GLY A 17 5.69 12.10 -17.22
CA GLY A 17 6.76 11.42 -17.98
C GLY A 17 7.93 10.93 -17.13
N HIS A 18 7.81 10.94 -15.80
CA HIS A 18 8.90 10.58 -14.88
C HIS A 18 8.93 9.09 -14.52
N TRP A 19 7.93 8.30 -14.94
CA TRP A 19 7.83 6.89 -14.59
C TRP A 19 9.08 6.06 -14.93
N PRO A 20 9.73 6.22 -16.10
CA PRO A 20 10.91 5.42 -16.45
C PRO A 20 12.08 5.52 -15.44
N ALA A 21 12.20 6.64 -14.73
CA ALA A 21 13.24 6.82 -13.71
C ALA A 21 12.91 6.11 -12.39
N TRP A 22 11.63 5.82 -12.14
CA TRP A 22 11.12 5.24 -10.88
C TRP A 22 10.82 3.75 -11.01
N GLU A 23 10.41 3.29 -12.20
CA GLU A 23 10.04 1.90 -12.48
C GLU A 23 11.08 0.86 -11.98
N PRO A 24 12.40 1.05 -12.15
CA PRO A 24 13.36 0.03 -11.76
C PRO A 24 13.52 -0.12 -10.24
N THR A 25 13.19 0.91 -9.46
CA THR A 25 13.49 1.01 -8.02
C THR A 25 12.25 1.13 -7.15
N THR A 26 11.06 1.31 -7.75
CA THR A 26 9.83 1.61 -7.04
C THR A 26 8.78 0.53 -7.28
N ARG A 27 8.18 0.03 -6.19
CA ARG A 27 7.01 -0.83 -6.25
C ARG A 27 5.78 -0.12 -5.69
N ILE A 28 4.72 -0.02 -6.49
CA ILE A 28 3.44 0.55 -6.04
C ILE A 28 2.62 -0.56 -5.40
N ILE A 29 2.45 -0.49 -4.09
CA ILE A 29 1.63 -1.43 -3.31
C ILE A 29 0.30 -0.74 -2.97
N VAL A 30 -0.81 -1.40 -3.31
CA VAL A 30 -2.19 -0.95 -3.03
C VAL A 30 -2.94 -2.04 -2.27
N ASP A 31 -4.03 -1.69 -1.60
CA ASP A 31 -4.87 -2.71 -0.97
C ASP A 31 -5.56 -3.61 -2.01
N SER A 32 -6.03 -4.79 -1.57
CA SER A 32 -6.62 -5.79 -2.46
C SER A 32 -7.95 -5.35 -3.06
N TYR A 33 -8.76 -4.58 -2.34
CA TYR A 33 -10.02 -4.04 -2.85
C TYR A 33 -9.76 -3.03 -3.99
N HIS A 34 -8.80 -2.15 -3.79
CA HIS A 34 -8.34 -1.19 -4.77
C HIS A 34 -7.80 -1.87 -6.03
N TYR A 35 -6.92 -2.86 -5.86
CA TYR A 35 -6.36 -3.62 -6.97
C TYR A 35 -7.45 -4.30 -7.79
N ILE A 36 -8.40 -4.99 -7.16
CA ILE A 36 -9.49 -5.71 -7.84
C ILE A 36 -10.36 -4.78 -8.68
N ASN A 37 -10.72 -3.61 -8.16
CA ASN A 37 -11.62 -2.69 -8.85
C ASN A 37 -10.92 -1.94 -9.99
N HIS A 38 -9.64 -1.63 -9.84
CA HIS A 38 -8.91 -0.80 -10.80
C HIS A 38 -8.22 -1.63 -11.89
N GLN A 39 -7.75 -2.84 -11.60
CA GLN A 39 -7.08 -3.68 -12.61
C GLN A 39 -7.96 -3.94 -13.85
N VAL A 40 -9.29 -3.93 -13.68
CA VAL A 40 -10.25 -4.21 -14.74
C VAL A 40 -10.44 -3.01 -15.67
N THR A 41 -10.31 -1.80 -15.14
CA THR A 41 -10.68 -0.56 -15.84
C THR A 41 -9.49 0.34 -16.18
N ASP A 42 -8.33 0.08 -15.59
CA ASP A 42 -7.17 0.95 -15.67
C ASP A 42 -5.90 0.14 -15.98
N HIS A 43 -5.41 0.29 -17.21
CA HIS A 43 -4.19 -0.37 -17.67
C HIS A 43 -2.96 0.00 -16.84
N LEU A 44 -2.84 1.25 -16.35
CA LEU A 44 -1.70 1.62 -15.51
C LEU A 44 -1.73 0.84 -14.19
N CYS A 45 -2.93 0.68 -13.60
CA CYS A 45 -3.09 -0.09 -12.38
C CYS A 45 -2.84 -1.58 -12.61
N TRP A 46 -3.31 -2.14 -13.74
CA TRP A 46 -3.04 -3.52 -14.10
C TRP A 46 -1.55 -3.81 -14.30
N THR A 47 -0.79 -2.88 -14.89
CA THR A 47 0.63 -3.11 -15.20
C THR A 47 1.55 -2.87 -14.00
N TRP A 48 1.30 -1.85 -13.17
CA TRP A 48 2.28 -1.41 -12.17
C TRP A 48 1.76 -1.38 -10.72
N CYS A 49 0.45 -1.48 -10.47
CA CYS A 49 -0.04 -1.65 -9.09
C CYS A 49 0.07 -3.11 -8.67
N ASN A 50 0.50 -3.34 -7.43
CA ASN A 50 0.63 -4.67 -6.84
C ASN A 50 -0.28 -4.75 -5.61
N PRO A 51 -1.09 -5.82 -5.44
CA PRO A 51 -1.84 -6.01 -4.21
C PRO A 51 -0.88 -6.22 -3.03
N ALA A 52 -1.24 -5.67 -1.87
CA ALA A 52 -0.49 -5.87 -0.64
C ALA A 52 -0.36 -7.38 -0.31
N PRO A 53 0.85 -7.86 0.04
CA PRO A 53 1.07 -9.25 0.39
C PRO A 53 0.18 -9.72 1.56
N LEU A 54 -0.36 -10.94 1.47
CA LEU A 54 -1.16 -11.56 2.55
C LEU A 54 -0.29 -12.19 3.65
N ASN A 55 1.03 -12.18 3.50
CA ASN A 55 2.01 -12.79 4.41
C ASN A 55 2.31 -11.96 5.68
N GLY A 56 1.54 -10.89 5.94
CA GLY A 56 1.76 -9.99 7.07
C GLY A 56 2.54 -8.72 6.75
N ASP A 57 3.14 -8.62 5.56
CA ASP A 57 3.83 -7.40 5.10
C ASP A 57 2.85 -6.33 4.58
N SER A 58 1.54 -6.64 4.58
CA SER A 58 0.52 -5.64 4.30
C SER A 58 0.56 -4.56 5.38
N PRO A 59 0.76 -3.28 5.00
CA PRO A 59 0.76 -2.18 5.96
C PRO A 59 -0.63 -1.92 6.59
N ASN A 60 -1.69 -2.54 6.06
CA ASN A 60 -3.04 -2.56 6.62
C ASN A 60 -3.40 -3.94 7.22
N LEU A 61 -2.42 -4.71 7.70
CA LEU A 61 -2.68 -6.02 8.30
C LEU A 61 -3.60 -5.84 9.52
N VAL A 62 -4.77 -6.49 9.50
CA VAL A 62 -5.64 -6.61 10.67
C VAL A 62 -5.31 -7.95 11.32
N VAL A 63 -4.75 -7.91 12.51
CA VAL A 63 -4.45 -9.11 13.31
C VAL A 63 -5.55 -9.31 14.34
N VAL A 64 -5.89 -10.57 14.59
CA VAL A 64 -6.78 -10.96 15.68
C VAL A 64 -5.94 -11.05 16.95
N ASP A 65 -6.37 -10.35 17.99
CA ASP A 65 -5.75 -10.38 19.33
C ASP A 65 -6.82 -10.74 20.37
N GLU A 66 -6.41 -11.19 21.54
CA GLU A 66 -7.34 -11.59 22.61
C GLU A 66 -7.37 -10.52 23.70
N ASP A 67 -8.57 -10.12 24.12
CA ASP A 67 -8.71 -9.25 25.29
C ASP A 67 -8.39 -10.02 26.59
N LYS A 68 -8.34 -9.31 27.73
CA LYS A 68 -8.07 -9.93 29.05
C LYS A 68 -9.09 -10.99 29.47
N LYS A 69 -10.20 -11.15 28.73
CA LYS A 69 -11.27 -12.13 28.94
C LYS A 69 -11.25 -13.24 27.88
N GLY A 70 -10.22 -13.30 27.03
CA GLY A 70 -10.08 -14.29 25.96
C GLY A 70 -11.01 -14.05 24.77
N LYS A 71 -11.58 -12.85 24.63
CA LYS A 71 -12.45 -12.52 23.48
C LYS A 71 -11.58 -12.00 22.33
N PRO A 72 -11.72 -12.56 21.11
CA PRO A 72 -11.00 -12.07 19.96
C PRO A 72 -11.47 -10.66 19.58
N TYR A 73 -10.54 -9.75 19.37
CA TYR A 73 -10.76 -8.42 18.83
C TYR A 73 -9.77 -8.13 17.69
N TYR A 74 -10.23 -7.37 16.70
CA TYR A 74 -9.43 -7.04 15.53
C TYR A 74 -8.61 -5.78 15.81
N LYS A 75 -7.28 -5.87 15.76
CA LYS A 75 -6.37 -4.71 15.84
C LYS A 75 -5.65 -4.51 14.52
N ARG A 76 -5.49 -3.26 14.08
CA ARG A 76 -4.61 -2.94 12.95
C ARG A 76 -3.17 -3.10 13.43
N ALA A 77 -2.42 -4.01 12.82
CA ALA A 77 -0.98 -4.06 12.93
C ALA A 77 -0.44 -2.87 12.13
N PHE A 78 -0.26 -1.74 12.82
CA PHE A 78 0.48 -0.62 12.27
C PHE A 78 1.91 -1.08 12.04
N ASN A 79 2.26 -1.36 10.79
CA ASN A 79 3.63 -1.61 10.41
C ASN A 79 4.33 -0.24 10.33
N THR A 80 4.75 0.31 11.48
CA THR A 80 5.62 1.47 11.52
C THR A 80 7.03 1.05 11.12
N GLN A 81 7.23 0.73 9.84
CA GLN A 81 8.40 1.25 9.13
C GLN A 81 7.99 2.61 8.56
N VAL A 82 7.65 3.50 9.50
CA VAL A 82 7.68 4.93 9.25
C VAL A 82 9.15 5.22 9.01
N SER A 83 9.47 5.71 7.82
CA SER A 83 10.68 6.46 7.63
C SER A 83 10.67 7.57 8.69
N ASP A 84 11.59 7.50 9.65
CA ASP A 84 11.89 8.61 10.54
C ASP A 84 12.41 9.77 9.70
N TYR A 85 11.50 10.53 9.10
CA TYR A 85 11.73 11.94 8.80
C TYR A 85 10.83 12.74 9.75
N THR A 86 11.12 12.56 11.04
CA THR A 86 10.78 13.57 12.04
C THR A 86 11.77 14.71 11.82
N THR A 87 11.24 15.81 11.30
CA THR A 87 11.77 17.17 11.37
C THR A 87 12.68 17.39 12.59
N TYR A 88 13.93 17.77 12.35
CA TYR A 88 14.69 18.62 13.26
C TYR A 88 15.36 19.73 12.46
N CYS A 89 15.03 20.96 12.88
CA CYS A 89 15.49 22.29 12.47
C CYS A 89 14.92 22.83 11.15
#